data_AF-A0A2N2Y3Y4-F1
#
_entry.id   AF-A0A2N2Y3Y4-F1
#
_cell.length_a   1.000
_cell.length_b   1.000
_cell.length_c   1.000
_cell.angle_alpha   90.00
_cell.angle_beta   90.00
_cell.angle_gamma   90.00
#
_symmetry.space_group_name_H-M   'P 1'
#
loop_
_entity.id
_entity.type
_entity.pdbx_description
1 polymer ?
#
loop_
_entity_poly.entity_id
_entity_poly.type
_entity_poly.pdbx_seq_one_letter_code
_entity_poly.pdbx_strand_id
1 'polypeptide(L)' 'EAVVKLLLAGAKAVQTASILYKHGITEIGEMNNFLHQWMERKGFNSLDQFVGKLSIDHVDNPAAFERVQFMKHFAGIE' A
#
# COMPACT_ATOMS: atom_id res chain seq x y z
N GLU A 1 5.16 2.65 -5.10
CA GLU A 1 4.23 2.94 -3.98
C GLU A 1 2.94 2.12 -3.96
N ALA A 2 2.20 1.98 -5.08
CA ALA A 2 0.87 1.34 -5.09
C ALA A 2 0.82 -0.04 -4.40
N VAL A 3 1.82 -0.89 -4.62
CA VAL A 3 1.95 -2.21 -3.98
C VAL A 3 1.84 -2.14 -2.46
N VAL A 4 2.55 -1.20 -1.83
CA VAL A 4 2.54 -1.01 -0.37
C VAL A 4 1.16 -0.58 0.12
N LYS A 5 0.53 0.37 -0.58
CA LYS A 5 -0.81 0.89 -0.20
C LYS A 5 -1.86 -0.22 -0.24
N LEU A 6 -1.83 -1.06 -1.28
CA LEU A 6 -2.75 -2.19 -1.42
C LEU A 6 -2.54 -3.25 -0.33
N LEU A 7 -1.29 -3.57 0.00
CA LEU A 7 -0.97 -4.47 1.11
C LEU A 7 -1.43 -3.90 2.46
N LEU A 8 -1.18 -2.62 2.74
CA LEU A 8 -1.65 -1.95 3.96
C LEU A 8 -3.18 -1.94 4.08
N ALA A 9 -3.90 -1.86 2.96
CA ALA A 9 -5.35 -1.99 2.91
C ALA A 9 -5.86 -3.42 3.13
N GLY A 10 -4.98 -4.42 3.16
CA GLY A 10 -5.33 -5.82 3.45
C GLY A 10 -5.25 -6.78 2.26
N ALA A 11 -4.74 -6.35 1.11
CA ALA A 11 -4.58 -7.23 -0.04
C ALA A 11 -3.60 -8.38 0.28
N LYS A 12 -3.96 -9.61 -0.11
CA LYS A 12 -3.06 -10.78 0.01
C LYS A 12 -2.06 -10.88 -1.14
N ALA A 13 -2.40 -10.30 -2.29
CA ALA A 13 -1.56 -10.25 -3.48
C ALA A 13 -1.89 -8.98 -4.29
N VAL A 14 -0.94 -8.52 -5.10
CA VAL A 14 -1.10 -7.37 -6.00
C VAL A 14 -0.83 -7.82 -7.42
N GLN A 15 -1.77 -7.56 -8.33
CA GLN A 15 -1.65 -7.87 -9.76
C GLN A 15 -1.32 -6.61 -10.57
N THR A 16 -0.52 -6.77 -11.62
CA THR A 16 -0.24 -5.72 -12.60
C THR A 16 -0.20 -6.28 -14.01
N ALA A 17 -0.53 -5.44 -15.00
CA ALA A 17 -0.61 -5.83 -16.42
C ALA A 17 0.02 -4.79 -17.34
N SER A 18 -0.47 -3.55 -17.32
CA SER A 18 -0.02 -2.49 -18.23
C SER A 18 1.47 -2.19 -18.12
N ILE A 19 2.06 -2.25 -16.92
CA ILE A 19 3.50 -2.03 -16.71
C ILE A 19 4.31 -3.13 -17.39
N LEU A 20 3.87 -4.39 -17.26
CA LEU A 20 4.58 -5.54 -17.81
C LEU A 20 4.54 -5.52 -19.33
N TYR A 21 3.42 -5.08 -19.91
CA TYR A 21 3.29 -4.92 -21.36
C TYR A 21 4.18 -3.79 -21.90
N LYS A 22 4.27 -2.66 -21.19
CA LYS A 22 4.99 -1.47 -21.66
C LYS A 22 6.50 -1.49 -21.37
N HIS A 23 6.90 -2.10 -20.26
CA HIS A 23 8.27 -2.01 -19.71
C HIS A 23 8.91 -3.38 -19.46
N GLY A 24 8.16 -4.48 -19.65
CA GLY A 24 8.67 -5.84 -19.53
C GLY A 24 8.61 -6.42 -18.12
N ILE A 25 9.05 -7.67 -17.99
CA ILE A 25 8.97 -8.46 -16.74
C ILE A 25 9.98 -8.02 -15.67
N THR A 26 11.01 -7.26 -16.04
CA THR A 26 12.02 -6.75 -15.11
C THR A 26 11.43 -5.83 -14.04
N GLU A 27 10.34 -5.15 -14.37
CA GLU A 27 9.57 -4.31 -13.43
C GLU A 27 9.12 -5.07 -12.18
N ILE A 28 8.90 -6.39 -12.26
CA ILE A 28 8.58 -7.22 -11.10
C ILE A 28 9.71 -7.17 -10.06
N GLY A 29 10.96 -7.23 -10.52
CA GLY A 29 12.14 -7.11 -9.65
C GLY A 29 12.20 -5.75 -8.97
N GLU A 30 11.97 -4.67 -9.73
CA GLU A 30 11.96 -3.30 -9.20
C GLU A 30 10.84 -3.09 -8.17
N MET A 31 9.64 -3.61 -8.43
CA MET A 31 8.53 -3.56 -7.46
C MET A 31 8.87 -4.31 -6.16
N ASN A 32 9.50 -5.48 -6.25
CA ASN A 32 9.93 -6.25 -5.09
C ASN A 32 11.04 -5.54 -4.31
N ASN A 33 12.04 -4.97 -4.99
CA ASN A 33 13.12 -4.21 -4.37
C ASN A 33 12.58 -2.96 -3.65
N PHE A 34 11.68 -2.22 -4.30
CA PHE A 34 11.00 -1.09 -3.69
C PHE A 34 10.26 -1.50 -2.40
N LEU A 35 9.51 -2.60 -2.44
CA LEU A 35 8.79 -3.11 -1.27
C LEU A 35 9.75 -3.48 -0.14
N HIS A 36 10.84 -4.19 -0.45
CA HIS A 36 11.85 -4.59 0.52
C HIS A 36 12.48 -3.38 1.22
N GLN A 37 12.94 -2.39 0.45
CA GLN A 37 13.53 -1.17 1.01
C GLN A 37 12.51 -0.38 1.84
N TRP A 38 11.25 -0.34 1.42
CA TRP A 38 10.20 0.30 2.19
C TRP A 38 9.97 -0.40 3.53
N MET A 39 9.96 -1.73 3.54
CA MET A 39 9.85 -2.54 4.77
C MET A 39 11.02 -2.26 5.72
N GLU A 40 12.26 -2.27 5.22
CA GLU A 40 13.47 -1.97 6.00
C GLU A 40 13.40 -0.57 6.63
N ARG A 41 13.04 0.45 5.84
CA ARG A 41 12.87 1.83 6.36
C ARG A 41 11.79 1.95 7.44
N LYS A 42 10.79 1.07 7.43
CA LYS A 42 9.70 1.05 8.42
C LYS A 42 9.94 0.05 9.56
N GLY A 43 11.03 -0.72 9.52
CA GLY A 43 11.35 -1.74 10.52
C GLY A 43 10.45 -2.98 10.46
N PHE A 44 9.89 -3.30 9.29
CA PHE A 44 9.12 -4.53 9.09
C PHE A 44 10.01 -5.64 8.55
N ASN A 45 9.94 -6.81 9.20
CA ASN A 45 10.68 -8.02 8.82
C ASN A 45 9.81 -9.01 8.03
N SER A 46 8.48 -8.84 8.03
CA SER A 46 7.55 -9.69 7.27
C SER A 46 6.30 -8.91 6.84
N LEU A 47 5.61 -9.42 5.82
CA LEU A 47 4.37 -8.82 5.31
C LEU A 47 3.25 -8.83 6.35
N ASP A 48 3.14 -9.92 7.13
CA ASP A 48 2.11 -10.08 8.16
C ASP A 48 2.16 -8.99 9.25
N GLN A 49 3.30 -8.33 9.42
CA GLN A 49 3.44 -7.23 10.38
C GLN A 49 2.75 -5.93 9.95
N PHE A 50 2.36 -5.79 8.69
CA PHE A 50 1.73 -4.55 8.21
C PHE A 50 0.56 -4.73 7.25
N VAL A 51 0.40 -5.90 6.63
CA VAL A 51 -0.77 -6.17 5.79
C VAL A 51 -2.05 -5.93 6.59
N GLY A 52 -2.96 -5.12 6.05
CA GLY A 52 -4.22 -4.79 6.71
C GLY A 52 -4.14 -3.77 7.85
N LYS A 53 -2.96 -3.24 8.20
CA LYS A 53 -2.84 -2.22 9.27
C LYS A 53 -3.62 -0.93 9.01
N LEU A 54 -3.92 -0.62 7.75
CA LEU A 54 -4.75 0.50 7.34
C LEU A 54 -6.10 0.05 6.77
N SER A 55 -6.48 -1.21 6.98
CA SER A 55 -7.84 -1.67 6.66
C SER A 55 -8.84 -0.98 7.59
N ILE A 56 -9.97 -0.55 7.04
CA ILE A 56 -11.07 0.07 7.78
C ILE A 56 -11.57 -0.87 8.89
N ASP A 57 -11.52 -2.19 8.67
CA ASP A 57 -11.93 -3.21 9.64
C ASP A 57 -11.10 -3.18 10.94
N HIS A 58 -9.89 -2.63 10.89
CA HIS A 58 -8.96 -2.53 12.03
C HIS A 58 -8.88 -1.10 12.60
N VAL A 59 -9.76 -0.18 12.19
CA VAL A 59 -9.79 1.19 12.69
C VAL A 59 -10.79 1.30 13.84
N ASP A 60 -10.30 1.71 15.01
CA ASP A 60 -11.11 1.89 16.24
C ASP A 60 -12.29 2.86 16.06
N ASN A 61 -12.17 3.85 15.16
CA ASN A 61 -13.23 4.81 14.85
C ASN A 61 -13.36 5.05 13.33
N PRO A 62 -14.18 4.24 12.63
CA PRO A 62 -14.36 4.35 11.18
C PRO A 62 -14.84 5.74 10.73
N ALA A 63 -15.71 6.39 11.50
CA ALA A 63 -16.24 7.72 11.18
C ALA A 63 -15.19 8.85 11.29
N ALA A 64 -14.16 8.68 12.12
CA ALA A 64 -13.03 9.60 12.16
C ALA A 64 -12.10 9.40 10.95
N PHE A 65 -11.87 8.14 10.55
CA PHE A 65 -11.10 7.83 9.36
C PHE A 65 -11.76 8.39 8.09
N GLU A 66 -13.06 8.20 7.90
CA GLU A 66 -13.81 8.78 6.77
C GLU A 66 -13.71 10.30 6.75
N ARG A 67 -13.80 10.97 7.92
CA ARG A 67 -13.63 12.42 8.01
C ARG A 67 -12.25 12.89 7.55
N VAL A 68 -11.19 12.17 7.93
CA VAL A 68 -9.82 12.49 7.51
C VAL A 68 -9.66 12.28 6.00
N GLN A 69 -10.21 11.19 5.45
CA GLN A 69 -10.16 10.94 3.99
C GLN A 69 -10.93 12.01 3.21
N PHE A 70 -12.11 12.40 3.70
CA PHE A 70 -12.89 13.51 3.15
C PHE A 70 -12.06 14.80 3.15
N MET A 71 -11.48 15.18 4.30
CA MET A 71 -10.68 16.40 4.39
C MET A 71 -9.45 16.35 3.46
N LYS A 72 -8.73 15.24 3.38
CA LYS A 72 -7.59 15.09 2.47
C LYS A 72 -7.98 15.27 1.00
N HIS A 73 -9.08 14.62 0.59
CA HIS A 73 -9.58 14.69 -0.78
C HIS A 73 -9.99 16.11 -1.19
N PHE A 74 -10.67 16.84 -0.30
CA PHE A 74 -11.18 18.17 -0.61
C PHE A 74 -10.23 19.33 -0.27
N ALA A 75 -9.24 19.12 0.59
CA ALA A 75 -8.24 20.13 0.94
C ALA A 75 -6.98 20.11 0.04
N GLY A 76 -6.86 19.14 -0.88
CA GLY A 76 -5.73 19.04 -1.81
C GLY A 76 -4.41 18.67 -1.12
N ILE A 77 -4.47 17.99 0.03
CA ILE A 77 -3.30 17.56 0.80
C ILE A 77 -3.10 16.07 0.52
N GLU A 78 -2.24 15.74 -0.45
CA GLU A 78 -1.77 14.37 -0.71
C GLU A 78 -0.60 13.96 0.22
#